data_AF-A0A958HUQ8-F1
#
_entry.id   AF-A0A958HUQ8-F1
#
_cell.length_a   1.000
_cell.length_b   1.000
_cell.length_c   1.000
_cell.angle_alpha   90.00
_cell.angle_beta   90.00
_cell.angle_gamma   90.00
#
_symmetry.space_group_name_H-M   'P 1'
#
loop_
_entity.id
_entity.type
_entity.pdbx_description
1 polymer ?
#
loop_
_entity_poly.entity_id
_entity_poly.type
_entity_poly.pdbx_seq_one_letter_code
_entity_poly.pdbx_strand_id
1 'polypeptide(L)'
;MPGNQSISAIAAVFLCLLLSCTGETPQPVQLRAAPDTLSVDAARTMIVDMGFYDFHKHKAGKGIIHQYQLTADGLAVIDATTGLMWMRSGSKIHIPHAQAANMIDYLNQERFAGHSNWRLP
;
A
#
# COMPACT_ATOMS: atom_id res chain seq x y z
N MET A 1 -20.88 -60.61 -7.40
CA MET A 1 -19.65 -60.09 -6.78
C MET A 1 -18.51 -60.26 -7.78
N PRO A 2 -18.31 -59.26 -8.63
CA PRO A 2 -17.10 -58.43 -8.60
C PRO A 2 -17.51 -56.94 -8.57
N GLY A 3 -16.69 -55.98 -8.19
CA GLY A 3 -15.23 -55.92 -8.19
C GLY A 3 -14.85 -54.56 -8.77
N ASN A 4 -14.99 -53.56 -7.92
CA ASN A 4 -14.64 -52.14 -7.92
C ASN A 4 -14.23 -51.37 -9.20
N GLN A 5 -14.78 -50.16 -9.22
CA GLN A 5 -14.71 -49.06 -10.17
C GLN A 5 -13.30 -48.53 -10.47
N SER A 6 -13.21 -47.99 -11.69
CA SER A 6 -12.21 -47.11 -12.29
C SER A 6 -11.66 -46.01 -11.38
N ILE A 7 -10.36 -45.72 -11.49
CA ILE A 7 -9.84 -44.36 -11.33
C ILE A 7 -8.85 -44.09 -12.48
N SER A 8 -9.32 -43.27 -13.42
CA SER A 8 -8.57 -42.76 -14.56
C SER A 8 -7.43 -41.86 -14.09
N ALA A 9 -6.21 -42.13 -14.55
CA ALA A 9 -4.99 -41.35 -14.30
C ALA A 9 -5.07 -39.87 -14.74
N ILE A 10 -6.16 -39.47 -15.40
CA ILE A 10 -6.39 -38.11 -15.90
C ILE A 10 -6.81 -37.14 -14.78
N ALA A 11 -7.44 -37.63 -13.70
CA ALA A 11 -7.89 -36.76 -12.60
C ALA A 11 -6.77 -36.28 -11.67
N ALA A 12 -5.63 -36.98 -11.62
CA ALA A 12 -4.53 -36.65 -10.72
C ALA A 12 -3.65 -35.49 -11.21
N VAL A 13 -3.59 -35.24 -12.51
CA VAL A 13 -2.74 -34.18 -13.10
C VAL A 13 -3.38 -32.80 -12.96
N PHE A 14 -4.72 -32.72 -12.95
CA PHE A 14 -5.43 -31.44 -12.80
C PHE A 14 -5.47 -30.91 -11.35
N LEU A 15 -5.31 -31.79 -10.35
CA LEU A 15 -5.26 -31.36 -8.95
C LEU A 15 -3.87 -30.83 -8.54
N CYS A 16 -2.83 -31.13 -9.32
CA CYS A 16 -1.44 -30.74 -9.01
C CYS A 16 -1.06 -29.35 -9.55
N LEU A 17 -1.95 -28.67 -10.30
CA LEU A 17 -1.71 -27.36 -10.91
C LEU A 17 -2.32 -26.17 -10.13
N LEU A 18 -3.02 -26.43 -9.01
CA LEU A 18 -3.62 -25.38 -8.18
C LEU A 18 -2.85 -25.10 -6.88
N LEU A 19 -1.73 -25.78 -6.63
CA LEU A 19 -1.05 -25.77 -5.32
C LEU A 19 0.24 -24.94 -5.22
N SER A 20 0.66 -24.24 -6.28
CA SER A 20 1.96 -23.53 -6.26
C SER A 20 1.88 -22.11 -6.80
N CYS A 21 1.02 -21.28 -6.21
CA CYS A 21 1.14 -19.81 -6.26
C CYS A 21 0.54 -19.20 -4.98
N THR A 22 0.87 -19.72 -3.80
CA THR A 22 0.70 -18.93 -2.57
C THR A 22 1.83 -17.91 -2.54
N GLY A 23 1.73 -16.87 -3.37
CA GLY A 23 2.41 -15.64 -3.04
C GLY A 23 1.78 -15.17 -1.74
N GLU A 24 2.52 -15.21 -0.63
CA GLU A 24 2.10 -14.50 0.58
C GLU A 24 1.86 -13.05 0.15
N THR A 25 0.59 -12.64 0.09
CA THR A 25 0.26 -11.24 -0.04
C THR A 25 0.85 -10.55 1.19
N PRO A 26 1.75 -9.56 1.01
CA PRO A 26 2.30 -8.80 2.12
C PRO A 26 1.16 -8.31 3.00
N GLN A 27 1.27 -8.60 4.30
CA GLN A 27 0.27 -8.16 5.27
C GLN A 27 0.15 -6.63 5.21
N PRO A 28 -1.07 -6.07 5.24
CA PRO A 28 -1.26 -4.63 5.22
C PRO A 28 -0.49 -3.93 6.35
N VAL A 29 0.31 -2.93 6.02
CA VAL A 29 1.05 -2.11 6.98
C VAL A 29 0.20 -0.89 7.34
N GLN A 30 -0.26 -0.84 8.60
CA GLN A 30 -1.04 0.29 9.08
C GLN A 30 -0.13 1.48 9.40
N LEU A 31 -0.20 2.53 8.57
CA LEU A 31 0.42 3.82 8.85
C LEU A 31 -0.57 4.74 9.58
N ARG A 32 -0.05 5.80 10.22
CA ARG A 32 -0.89 6.80 10.87
C ARG A 32 -1.74 7.53 9.83
N ALA A 33 -3.04 7.64 10.09
CA ALA A 33 -3.98 8.32 9.21
C ALA A 33 -4.08 9.83 9.48
N ALA A 34 -3.84 10.24 10.72
CA ALA A 34 -3.87 11.63 11.17
C ALA A 34 -2.47 12.14 11.53
N PRO A 35 -2.18 13.44 11.32
CA PRO A 35 -0.93 14.04 11.74
C PRO A 35 -0.82 14.04 13.26
N ASP A 36 0.41 13.87 13.76
CA ASP A 36 0.70 13.84 15.20
C ASP A 36 2.13 14.31 15.46
N THR A 37 2.36 14.93 16.62
CA THR A 37 3.67 15.43 17.02
C THR A 37 4.38 14.35 17.83
N LEU A 38 5.49 13.83 17.28
CA LEU A 38 6.27 12.79 17.93
C LEU A 38 7.38 13.38 18.81
N SER A 39 7.59 12.78 19.97
CA SER A 39 8.85 12.92 20.68
C SER A 39 9.98 12.26 19.88
N VAL A 40 11.21 12.70 20.11
CA VAL A 40 12.37 12.14 19.43
C VAL A 40 12.51 10.64 19.69
N ASP A 41 12.21 10.18 20.92
CA ASP A 41 12.29 8.77 21.28
C ASP A 41 11.17 7.93 20.66
N ALA A 42 9.95 8.49 20.56
CA ALA A 42 8.87 7.84 19.83
C ALA A 42 9.20 7.69 18.33
N ALA A 43 9.79 8.73 17.72
CA ALA A 43 10.24 8.66 16.33
C ALA A 43 11.36 7.64 16.12
N ARG A 44 12.33 7.55 17.05
CA ARG A 44 13.40 6.53 17.00
C ARG A 44 12.84 5.11 17.10
N THR A 45 11.89 4.90 18.00
CA THR A 45 11.22 3.61 18.18
C THR A 45 10.49 3.21 16.90
N MET A 46 9.72 4.14 16.31
CA MET A 46 9.03 3.93 15.04
C MET A 46 9.97 3.53 13.90
N ILE A 47 11.14 4.18 13.77
CA ILE A 47 12.11 3.86 12.71
C ILE A 47 12.53 2.38 12.77
N VAL A 48 12.77 1.86 13.98
CA VAL A 48 13.20 0.47 14.18
C VAL A 48 12.03 -0.50 14.00
N ASP A 49 10.92 -0.25 14.69
CA ASP A 49 9.74 -1.13 14.70
C ASP A 49 9.13 -1.30 13.30
N MET A 50 9.12 -0.22 12.51
CA MET A 50 8.59 -0.24 11.14
C MET A 50 9.63 -0.65 10.09
N GLY A 51 10.86 -0.95 10.52
CA GLY A 51 11.92 -1.37 9.61
C GLY A 51 12.41 -0.27 8.66
N PHE A 52 12.15 1.00 8.97
CA PHE A 52 12.53 2.14 8.12
C PHE A 52 14.05 2.32 8.09
N TYR A 53 14.55 2.74 6.93
CA TYR A 53 15.94 3.10 6.78
C TYR A 53 16.22 4.45 7.44
N ASP A 54 17.22 4.49 8.31
CA ASP A 54 17.83 5.71 8.81
C ASP A 54 19.34 5.51 8.88
N PHE A 55 20.11 6.44 8.31
CA PHE A 55 21.57 6.29 8.22
C PHE A 55 22.25 6.23 9.59
N HIS A 56 21.72 6.87 10.63
CA HIS A 56 22.33 6.90 11.95
C HIS A 56 21.69 5.91 12.93
N LYS A 57 20.43 5.53 12.72
CA LYS A 57 19.62 4.76 13.68
C LYS A 57 19.32 3.35 13.20
N HIS A 58 19.15 3.13 11.90
CA HIS A 58 18.75 1.82 11.37
C HIS A 58 19.20 1.61 9.91
N LYS A 59 20.52 1.52 9.70
CA LYS A 59 21.11 1.32 8.35
C LYS A 59 20.65 0.05 7.64
N ALA A 60 20.29 -0.98 8.41
CA ALA A 60 19.82 -2.25 7.87
C ALA A 60 18.34 -2.21 7.46
N GLY A 61 17.60 -1.16 7.84
CA GLY A 61 16.19 -0.98 7.51
C GLY A 61 15.96 -1.08 6.00
N LYS A 62 15.01 -1.95 5.62
CA LYS A 62 14.64 -2.18 4.22
C LYS A 62 13.41 -1.40 3.80
N GLY A 63 12.73 -0.77 4.76
CA GLY A 63 11.46 -0.08 4.54
C GLY A 63 10.33 -1.05 4.22
N ILE A 64 9.23 -0.47 3.71
CA ILE A 64 8.03 -1.22 3.32
C ILE A 64 8.20 -1.69 1.88
N ILE A 65 7.83 -2.94 1.61
CA ILE A 65 7.72 -3.46 0.25
C ILE A 65 6.38 -3.00 -0.33
N HIS A 66 6.42 -1.98 -1.18
CA HIS A 66 5.23 -1.35 -1.75
C HIS A 66 4.65 -2.12 -2.94
N GLN A 67 3.33 -2.02 -3.12
CA GLN A 67 2.59 -2.60 -4.23
C GLN A 67 1.70 -1.56 -4.90
N TYR A 68 2.29 -0.79 -5.82
CA TYR A 68 1.60 0.31 -6.49
C TYR A 68 0.70 -0.16 -7.62
N GLN A 69 -0.51 0.41 -7.66
CA GLN A 69 -1.51 0.16 -8.69
C GLN A 69 -2.17 1.49 -9.09
N LEU A 70 -2.54 1.63 -10.36
CA LEU A 70 -3.34 2.77 -10.81
C LEU A 70 -4.81 2.53 -10.47
N THR A 71 -5.52 3.60 -10.11
CA THR A 71 -6.98 3.60 -10.10
C THR A 71 -7.53 3.39 -11.51
N ALA A 72 -8.79 2.93 -11.62
CA ALA A 72 -9.41 2.64 -12.91
C ALA A 72 -9.48 3.87 -13.85
N ASP A 73 -9.61 5.07 -13.29
CA ASP A 73 -9.57 6.35 -14.02
C ASP A 73 -8.15 6.83 -14.35
N GLY A 74 -7.12 6.17 -13.81
CA GLY A 74 -5.71 6.50 -14.00
C GLY A 74 -5.25 7.79 -13.33
N LEU A 75 -6.09 8.41 -12.50
CA LEU A 75 -5.84 9.71 -11.85
C LEU A 75 -5.03 9.59 -10.55
N ALA A 76 -5.10 8.44 -9.89
CA ALA A 76 -4.40 8.18 -8.63
C ALA A 76 -3.60 6.87 -8.66
N VAL A 77 -2.62 6.80 -7.76
CA VAL A 77 -1.82 5.61 -7.48
C VAL A 77 -2.15 5.15 -6.07
N ILE A 78 -2.55 3.89 -5.91
CA ILE A 78 -2.80 3.23 -4.62
C ILE A 78 -1.63 2.30 -4.32
N ASP A 79 -1.11 2.34 -3.10
CA ASP A 79 -0.21 1.31 -2.58
C ASP A 79 -1.02 0.27 -1.79
N ALA A 80 -1.18 -0.92 -2.35
CA ALA A 80 -1.94 -2.00 -1.73
C ALA A 80 -1.32 -2.48 -0.41
N THR A 81 -0.02 -2.25 -0.18
CA THR A 81 0.63 -2.63 1.08
C THR A 81 0.23 -1.69 2.22
N THR A 82 0.10 -0.38 2.00
CA THR A 82 -0.20 0.61 3.06
C THR A 82 -1.64 1.13 3.04
N GLY A 83 -2.37 0.88 1.95
CA GLY A 83 -3.68 1.48 1.69
C GLY A 83 -3.63 2.99 1.41
N LEU A 84 -2.43 3.59 1.29
CA LEU A 84 -2.27 4.99 0.95
C LEU A 84 -2.44 5.21 -0.55
N MET A 85 -2.85 6.43 -0.91
CA MET A 85 -3.12 6.83 -2.28
C MET A 85 -2.59 8.25 -2.53
N TRP A 86 -2.08 8.49 -3.73
CA TRP A 86 -1.57 9.79 -4.16
C TRP A 86 -2.12 10.17 -5.53
N MET A 87 -2.31 11.48 -5.74
CA MET A 87 -2.61 12.01 -7.07
C MET A 87 -1.42 11.74 -8.00
N ARG A 88 -1.68 11.04 -9.12
CA ARG A 88 -0.62 10.60 -10.04
C ARG A 88 0.15 11.78 -10.64
N SER A 89 -0.54 12.87 -10.94
CA SER A 89 0.06 14.05 -11.56
C SER A 89 0.87 14.91 -10.60
N GLY A 90 0.67 14.77 -9.28
CA GLY A 90 1.13 15.78 -8.31
C GLY A 90 0.59 17.19 -8.61
N SER A 91 1.17 18.21 -7.98
CA SER A 91 0.88 19.60 -8.32
C SER A 91 1.64 19.98 -9.60
N LYS A 92 0.94 20.61 -10.56
CA LYS A 92 1.56 21.08 -11.81
C LYS A 92 2.58 22.22 -11.58
N ILE A 93 2.45 22.92 -10.47
CA ILE A 93 3.31 24.03 -10.06
C ILE A 93 3.76 23.82 -8.62
N HIS A 94 4.83 24.53 -8.23
CA HIS A 94 5.20 24.63 -6.84
C HIS A 94 4.10 25.33 -6.04
N ILE A 95 3.67 24.71 -4.94
CA ILE A 95 2.68 25.29 -4.02
C ILE A 95 3.41 25.56 -2.70
N PRO A 96 3.47 26.82 -2.24
CA PRO A 96 4.01 27.13 -0.92
C PRO A 96 3.22 26.40 0.17
N HIS A 97 3.90 25.92 1.22
CA HIS A 97 3.25 25.18 2.30
C HIS A 97 2.03 25.92 2.90
N ALA A 98 2.12 27.25 3.05
CA ALA A 98 1.02 28.09 3.54
C ALA A 98 -0.24 28.07 2.64
N GLN A 99 -0.11 27.71 1.36
CA GLN A 99 -1.21 27.61 0.39
C GLN A 99 -1.67 26.17 0.15
N ALA A 100 -0.95 25.17 0.67
CA ALA A 100 -1.25 23.77 0.42
C ALA A 100 -2.61 23.34 1.00
N ALA A 101 -3.04 23.94 2.11
CA ALA A 101 -4.35 23.71 2.70
C ALA A 101 -5.49 24.02 1.71
N ASN A 102 -5.42 25.16 1.01
CA ASN A 102 -6.44 25.54 0.03
C ASN A 102 -6.53 24.54 -1.13
N MET A 103 -5.40 24.00 -1.58
CA MET A 103 -5.37 22.96 -2.62
C MET A 103 -6.04 21.68 -2.14
N ILE A 104 -5.79 21.27 -0.89
CA ILE A 104 -6.40 20.08 -0.29
C ILE A 104 -7.90 20.27 -0.14
N ASP A 105 -8.34 21.43 0.35
CA ASP A 105 -9.76 21.75 0.48
C ASP A 105 -10.47 21.69 -0.88
N TYR A 106 -9.84 22.25 -1.91
CA TYR A 106 -10.35 22.16 -3.28
C TYR A 106 -10.46 20.71 -3.76
N LEU A 107 -9.40 19.90 -3.61
CA LEU A 107 -9.44 18.48 -4.01
C LEU A 107 -10.54 17.69 -3.29
N ASN A 108 -10.76 17.99 -2.01
CA ASN A 108 -11.77 17.32 -1.20
C ASN A 108 -13.19 17.73 -1.56
N GLN A 109 -13.41 19.02 -1.84
CA GLN A 109 -14.70 19.55 -2.30
C GLN A 109 -15.06 19.01 -3.68
N GLU A 110 -14.12 19.01 -4.61
CA GLU A 110 -14.32 18.50 -5.99
C GLU A 110 -14.34 16.98 -6.08
N ARG A 111 -14.07 16.28 -4.97
CA ARG A 111 -13.97 14.82 -4.91
C ARG A 111 -13.02 14.27 -5.97
N PHE A 112 -11.84 14.86 -6.11
CA PHE A 112 -10.88 14.46 -7.15
C PHE A 112 -10.58 12.95 -7.09
N ALA A 113 -10.61 12.28 -8.25
CA ALA A 113 -10.56 10.82 -8.41
C ALA A 113 -11.63 10.05 -7.60
N GLY A 114 -12.74 10.70 -7.25
CA GLY A 114 -13.82 10.14 -6.44
C GLY A 114 -13.64 10.25 -4.92
N HIS A 115 -12.55 10.84 -4.43
CA HIS A 115 -12.16 10.86 -3.01
C HIS A 115 -12.22 12.26 -2.38
N SER A 116 -12.58 12.32 -1.09
CA SER A 116 -12.76 13.57 -0.34
C SER A 116 -11.97 13.63 0.98
N ASN A 117 -10.89 12.85 1.08
CA ASN A 117 -10.02 12.74 2.26
C ASN A 117 -8.53 12.93 1.92
N TRP A 118 -8.24 13.70 0.87
CA TRP A 118 -6.90 14.18 0.53
C TRP A 118 -6.31 14.96 1.69
N ARG A 119 -5.00 14.79 1.91
CA ARG A 119 -4.21 15.46 2.95
C ARG A 119 -2.77 15.61 2.49
N LEU A 120 -1.98 16.44 3.17
CA LEU A 120 -0.54 16.46 2.98
C LEU A 120 0.07 15.13 3.48
N PRO A 121 1.12 14.61 2.80
CA PRO A 121 1.95 13.53 3.33
C PRO A 121 2.58 13.86 4.68
#